data_AF-A0A3D1X403-F1
#
_entry.id   AF-A0A3D1X403-F1
#
_cell.length_a   1.000
_cell.length_b   1.000
_cell.length_c   1.000
_cell.angle_alpha   90.00
_cell.angle_beta   90.00
_cell.angle_gamma   90.00
#
_symmetry.space_group_name_H-M   'P 1'
#
loop_
_entity.id
_entity.type
_entity.pdbx_description
1 polymer ?
#
loop_
_entity_poly.entity_id
_entity_poly.type
_entity_poly.pdbx_seq_one_letter_code
_entity_poly.pdbx_strand_id
1 'polypeptide(L)' 'MDQGLNQKIDAYIAENKEQLLQDIAALVAIDSVEGTPEEGAPFGKGPRAALDKTLELAAGMGLATR' A
#
# COMPACT_ATOMS: atom_id res chain seq x y z
N MET A 1 17.73 11.26 -14.84
CA MET A 1 17.79 9.86 -14.40
C MET A 1 18.44 9.04 -15.51
N ASP A 2 19.14 7.96 -15.15
CA ASP A 2 19.79 7.03 -16.07
C ASP A 2 18.76 6.32 -16.97
N GLN A 3 19.00 6.24 -18.30
CA GLN A 3 18.06 5.62 -19.24
C GLN A 3 17.87 4.12 -19.02
N GLY A 4 18.92 3.41 -18.60
CA GLY A 4 18.85 1.98 -18.30
C GLY A 4 18.02 1.69 -17.05
N LEU A 5 18.02 2.62 -16.08
CA LEU A 5 17.13 2.52 -14.91
C LEU A 5 15.65 2.66 -15.31
N ASN A 6 15.31 3.62 -16.17
CA ASN A 6 13.92 3.82 -16.62
C ASN A 6 13.36 2.57 -17.31
N GLN A 7 14.14 1.91 -18.17
CA GLN A 7 13.71 0.68 -18.84
C GLN A 7 13.39 -0.46 -17.86
N LYS A 8 14.16 -0.58 -16.78
CA LYS A 8 13.90 -1.58 -15.72
C LYS A 8 12.63 -1.27 -14.94
N ILE A 9 12.38 0.01 -14.68
CA ILE A 9 11.15 0.47 -14.02
C ILE A 9 9.94 0.17 -14.92
N ASP A 10 10.02 0.48 -16.21
CA ASP A 10 8.93 0.23 -17.16
C ASP A 10 8.62 -1.27 -17.28
N ALA A 11 9.65 -2.13 -17.35
CA ALA A 11 9.48 -3.58 -17.39
C ALA A 11 8.80 -4.09 -16.11
N TYR A 12 9.25 -3.65 -14.93
CA TYR A 12 8.64 -4.00 -13.66
C TYR A 12 7.16 -3.58 -13.60
N ILE A 13 6.84 -2.35 -14.01
CA ILE A 13 5.46 -1.86 -14.03
C ILE A 13 4.60 -2.71 -14.98
N ALA A 14 5.10 -3.04 -16.17
CA ALA A 14 4.37 -3.85 -17.14
C ALA A 14 4.09 -5.26 -16.62
N GLU A 15 5.09 -5.91 -16.01
CA GLU A 15 4.98 -7.26 -15.45
C GLU A 15 4.05 -7.32 -14.23
N ASN A 16 4.02 -6.26 -13.42
CA ASN A 16 3.28 -6.25 -12.14
C ASN A 16 1.99 -5.44 -12.19
N LYS A 17 1.58 -4.93 -13.37
CA LYS A 17 0.46 -3.99 -13.53
C LYS A 17 -0.82 -4.44 -12.83
N GLU A 18 -1.20 -5.70 -13.01
CA GLU A 18 -2.44 -6.23 -12.45
C GLU A 18 -2.38 -6.31 -10.92
N GLN A 19 -1.25 -6.79 -10.36
CA GLN A 19 -1.05 -6.83 -8.91
C GLN A 19 -1.06 -5.42 -8.32
N LEU A 20 -0.39 -4.45 -8.96
CA LEU A 20 -0.38 -3.05 -8.53
C LEU A 20 -1.79 -2.45 -8.51
N LEU A 21 -2.62 -2.74 -9.52
CA LEU A 21 -4.01 -2.30 -9.55
C LEU A 21 -4.84 -2.93 -8.43
N GLN A 22 -4.63 -4.21 -8.14
CA GLN A 22 -5.32 -4.91 -7.05
C GLN A 22 -4.92 -4.36 -5.68
N ASP A 23 -3.64 -4.10 -5.45
CA ASP A 23 -3.12 -3.54 -4.20
C ASP A 23 -3.67 -2.12 -3.97
N ILE A 24 -3.68 -1.28 -5.02
CA ILE A 24 -4.28 0.06 -4.97
C ILE A 24 -5.78 -0.03 -4.70
N ALA A 25 -6.50 -0.93 -5.39
CA ALA A 25 -7.93 -1.10 -5.19
C ALA A 25 -8.25 -1.56 -3.75
N ALA A 26 -7.46 -2.48 -3.20
CA ALA A 26 -7.61 -2.94 -1.83
C ALA A 26 -7.43 -1.80 -0.80
N LEU A 27 -6.49 -0.88 -1.03
CA LEU A 27 -6.31 0.30 -0.18
C LEU A 27 -7.43 1.33 -0.36
N VAL A 28 -7.82 1.63 -1.60
CA VAL A 28 -8.88 2.61 -1.91
C VAL A 28 -10.25 2.15 -1.39
N ALA A 29 -10.48 0.84 -1.31
CA ALA A 29 -11.72 0.29 -0.75
C ALA A 29 -11.87 0.54 0.77
N ILE A 30 -10.80 0.95 1.46
CA ILE A 30 -10.83 1.26 2.89
C ILE A 30 -11.22 2.74 3.07
N ASP A 31 -12.38 2.97 3.70
CA ASP A 31 -12.80 4.30 4.11
C ASP A 31 -11.93 4.81 5.27
N SER A 32 -10.76 5.33 4.91
CA SER A 32 -9.69 5.74 5.82
C SER A 32 -9.76 7.22 6.18
N VAL A 33 -10.97 7.74 6.29
CA VAL A 33 -11.25 9.09 6.81
C VAL A 33 -11.06 9.11 8.33
N GLU A 34 -10.50 10.19 8.86
CA GLU A 34 -10.33 10.39 10.30
C GLU A 34 -11.67 10.22 11.04
N GLY A 35 -11.65 9.43 12.11
CA GLY A 35 -12.81 9.13 12.95
C GLY A 35 -12.50 9.28 14.43
N THR A 36 -13.40 8.76 15.27
CA THR A 36 -13.23 8.80 16.73
C THR A 36 -12.00 8.00 17.16
N PRO A 37 -11.07 8.58 17.94
CA PRO A 37 -9.92 7.85 18.47
C PRO A 37 -10.32 6.65 19.33
N GLU A 38 -9.60 5.53 19.18
CA GLU A 38 -9.73 4.32 19.99
C GLU A 38 -8.33 3.82 20.41
N GLU A 39 -8.27 2.91 21.38
CA GLU A 39 -7.01 2.29 21.81
C GLU A 39 -6.32 1.59 20.63
N GLY A 40 -5.10 2.00 20.31
CA GLY A 40 -4.36 1.49 19.15
C GLY A 40 -4.84 2.02 17.78
N ALA A 41 -5.79 2.95 17.75
CA ALA A 41 -6.31 3.62 16.55
C ALA A 41 -6.55 5.12 16.85
N PRO A 42 -5.48 5.93 17.00
CA PRO A 42 -5.58 7.32 17.45
C PRO A 42 -6.34 8.25 16.49
N PHE A 43 -6.52 7.84 15.23
CA PHE A 43 -7.29 8.57 14.21
C PHE A 43 -8.57 7.83 13.81
N GLY A 44 -8.98 6.85 14.61
CA GLY A 44 -10.12 5.97 14.35
C GLY A 44 -9.79 4.73 13.52
N LYS A 45 -10.80 3.86 13.41
CA LYS A 45 -10.68 2.52 12.81
C LYS A 45 -10.30 2.53 11.33
N GLY A 46 -10.78 3.52 10.56
CA GLY A 46 -10.50 3.64 9.12
C GLY A 46 -9.01 3.78 8.81
N PRO A 47 -8.34 4.84 9.32
CA PRO A 47 -6.90 5.01 9.17
C PRO A 47 -6.09 3.83 9.72
N ARG A 48 -6.53 3.22 10.83
CA ARG A 48 -5.88 2.02 11.36
C ARG A 48 -5.95 0.83 10.40
N ALA A 49 -7.11 0.56 9.81
CA ALA A 49 -7.28 -0.51 8.84
C ALA A 49 -6.44 -0.28 7.57
N ALA A 50 -6.32 0.96 7.09
CA ALA A 50 -5.46 1.30 5.96
C ALA A 50 -3.97 1.07 6.26
N LEU A 51 -3.53 1.41 7.48
CA LEU A 51 -2.17 1.12 7.93
C LEU A 51 -1.92 -0.40 7.97
N ASP A 52 -2.81 -1.17 8.59
CA ASP A 52 -2.66 -2.63 8.69
C ASP A 52 -2.58 -3.26 7.30
N LYS A 53 -3.46 -2.85 6.36
CA LYS A 53 -3.42 -3.35 4.98
C LYS A 53 -2.14 -2.97 4.25
N THR A 54 -1.65 -1.73 4.44
CA THR A 54 -0.39 -1.29 3.82
C THR A 54 0.80 -2.10 4.32
N LEU A 55 0.87 -2.39 5.62
CA LEU A 55 1.93 -3.22 6.20
C LEU A 55 1.83 -4.68 5.72
N GLU A 56 0.63 -5.23 5.57
CA GLU A 56 0.41 -6.55 4.97
C GLU A 56 0.97 -6.61 3.52
N LEU A 57 0.62 -5.63 2.69
CA LEU A 57 1.10 -5.52 1.31
C LEU A 57 2.63 -5.39 1.25
N ALA A 58 3.21 -4.51 2.09
CA ALA A 58 4.65 -4.30 2.16
C ALA A 58 5.39 -5.58 2.59
N ALA A 59 4.85 -6.34 3.56
CA ALA A 59 5.41 -7.62 3.96
C ALA A 59 5.36 -8.65 2.81
N GLY A 60 4.28 -8.68 2.03
CA GLY A 60 4.16 -9.51 0.82
C GLY A 60 5.19 -9.18 -0.26
N MET A 61 5.62 -7.91 -0.34
CA MET A 61 6.71 -7.45 -1.21
C MET A 61 8.12 -7.71 -0.63
N GLY A 62 8.22 -8.28 0.57
CA GLY A 62 9.49 -8.53 1.26
C GLY A 62 10.09 -7.31 1.97
N LEU A 63 9.31 -6.26 2.18
CA LEU A 63 9.74 -5.08 2.93
C LEU A 63 9.63 -5.33 4.44
N ALA A 64 10.53 -4.73 5.21
CA ALA A 64 10.47 -4.75 6.67
C ALA A 64 9.33 -3.86 7.17
N THR A 65 8.50 -4.38 8.09
CA THR A 65 7.26 -3.72 8.56
C THR A 65 7.19 -3.61 10.08
N ARG A 66 8.30 -3.86 10.79
CA ARG A 66 8.40 -3.91 12.25
C ARG A 66 9.77 -3.44 12.71
#